data_AF-A0A7C4FCF6-F1
#
_entry.id   AF-A0A7C4FCF6-F1
#
_cell.length_a   1.000
_cell.length_b   1.000
_cell.length_c   1.000
_cell.angle_alpha   90.00
_cell.angle_beta   90.00
_cell.angle_gamma   90.00
#
_symmetry.space_group_name_H-M   'P 1'
#
loop_
_entity.id
_entity.type
_entity.pdbx_description
1 polymer ?
#
loop_
_entity_poly.entity_id
_entity_poly.type
_entity_poly.pdbx_seq_one_letter_code
_entity_poly.pdbx_strand_id
1 'polypeptide(L)'
;MKEALFAIKGVTCEELMELLNGTWSAGEEFLLKTAGYFYPVRLELRFTPLGDSCRVVHVKIKSSGRRFWGETFVVCCQEGERTLLKVLRGRGVGRIGADNLGYRILEFLRSRLEFTIEEVSVF
;
A
#
# COMPACT_ATOMS: atom_id res chain seq x y z
N MET A 1 10.50 -6.27 6.46
CA MET A 1 11.17 -5.60 5.32
C MET A 1 10.74 -4.14 5.29
N LYS A 2 11.69 -3.24 5.05
CA LYS A 2 11.48 -1.79 5.15
C LYS A 2 11.15 -1.17 3.80
N GLU A 3 11.61 -1.78 2.72
CA GLU A 3 11.41 -1.28 1.36
C GLU A 3 11.00 -2.42 0.42
N ALA A 4 10.15 -2.11 -0.55
CA ALA A 4 9.82 -2.99 -1.66
C ALA A 4 9.77 -2.19 -2.96
N LEU A 5 10.23 -2.80 -4.05
CA LEU A 5 10.22 -2.23 -5.39
C LEU A 5 9.50 -3.20 -6.33
N PHE A 6 8.52 -2.69 -7.06
CA PHE A 6 7.72 -3.45 -8.02
C PHE A 6 7.97 -2.90 -9.42
N ALA A 7 8.42 -3.75 -10.34
CA ALA A 7 8.50 -3.42 -11.75
C ALA A 7 7.19 -3.79 -12.43
N ILE A 8 6.57 -2.80 -13.09
CA ILE A 8 5.22 -2.88 -13.63
C ILE A 8 5.26 -2.50 -15.11
N LYS A 9 4.55 -3.29 -15.92
CA LYS A 9 4.39 -3.07 -17.36
C LYS A 9 2.93 -2.85 -17.72
N GLY A 10 2.68 -1.96 -18.68
CA GLY A 10 1.35 -1.66 -19.21
C GLY A 10 0.64 -0.48 -18.53
N VAL A 11 1.34 0.27 -17.68
CA VAL A 11 0.78 1.43 -16.97
C VAL A 11 1.85 2.51 -16.80
N THR A 12 1.46 3.78 -16.85
CA THR A 12 2.31 4.94 -16.59
C THR A 12 2.31 5.32 -15.11
N CYS A 13 3.27 6.14 -14.68
CA CYS A 13 3.24 6.65 -13.32
C CYS A 13 2.07 7.60 -13.06
N GLU A 14 1.66 8.36 -14.07
CA GLU A 14 0.52 9.27 -13.98
C GLU A 14 -0.78 8.51 -13.65
N GLU A 15 -1.08 7.46 -14.43
CA GLU A 15 -2.26 6.61 -14.21
C GLU A 15 -2.27 5.96 -12.82
N LEU A 16 -1.10 5.47 -12.35
CA LEU A 16 -0.98 4.92 -11.00
C LEU A 16 -1.22 5.98 -9.93
N MET A 17 -0.58 7.15 -10.06
CA MET A 17 -0.59 8.21 -9.04
C MET A 17 -1.90 8.98 -8.98
N GLU A 18 -2.66 9.05 -10.08
CA GLU A 18 -4.01 9.62 -10.11
C GLU A 18 -4.95 8.79 -9.24
N LEU A 19 -4.90 7.46 -9.37
CA LEU A 19 -5.74 6.55 -8.60
C LEU A 19 -5.35 6.53 -7.12
N LEU A 20 -4.06 6.70 -6.80
CA LEU A 20 -3.51 6.73 -5.44
C LEU A 20 -3.79 8.05 -4.70
N ASN A 21 -4.99 8.59 -4.85
CA ASN A 21 -5.48 9.75 -4.13
C ASN A 21 -6.69 9.38 -3.27
N GLY A 22 -6.79 10.02 -2.10
CA GLY A 22 -7.95 9.88 -1.21
C GLY A 22 -7.85 8.71 -0.24
N THR A 23 -9.00 8.16 0.15
CA THR A 23 -9.08 7.08 1.15
C THR A 23 -9.65 5.82 0.52
N TRP A 24 -8.91 4.73 0.63
CA TRP A 24 -9.32 3.40 0.23
C TRP A 24 -9.61 2.57 1.48
N SER A 25 -10.64 1.75 1.42
CA SER A 25 -10.94 0.78 2.47
C SER A 25 -10.93 -0.60 1.85
N ALA A 26 -10.19 -1.52 2.44
CA ALA A 26 -10.34 -2.92 2.12
C ALA A 26 -11.76 -3.36 2.50
N GLY A 27 -12.48 -3.92 1.53
CA GLY A 27 -13.80 -4.52 1.77
C GLY A 27 -13.71 -5.77 2.65
N GLU A 28 -12.56 -6.44 2.66
CA GLU A 28 -12.31 -7.66 3.40
C GLU A 28 -11.88 -7.41 4.85
N GLU A 29 -12.37 -8.26 5.75
CA GLU A 29 -11.92 -8.34 7.14
C GLU A 29 -10.83 -9.39 7.29
N PHE A 30 -9.78 -9.03 8.02
CA PHE A 30 -8.67 -9.90 8.36
C PHE A 30 -8.70 -10.21 9.86
N LEU A 31 -8.28 -11.40 10.26
CA LEU A 31 -8.13 -11.72 11.67
C LEU A 31 -6.75 -11.29 12.16
N LEU A 32 -6.70 -10.30 13.05
CA LEU A 32 -5.46 -9.93 13.73
C LEU A 32 -5.30 -10.70 15.04
N LYS A 33 -4.24 -11.51 15.11
CA LYS A 33 -3.78 -12.13 16.35
C LYS A 33 -3.19 -11.08 17.31
N THR A 34 -3.69 -11.07 18.54
CA THR A 34 -3.12 -10.36 19.69
C THR A 34 -2.66 -11.36 20.75
N ALA A 35 -2.17 -10.90 21.90
CA ALA A 35 -1.61 -11.74 22.96
C ALA A 35 -2.57 -12.84 23.47
N GLY A 36 -3.88 -12.69 23.30
CA GLY A 36 -4.87 -13.70 23.74
C GLY A 36 -6.06 -13.92 22.82
N TYR A 37 -6.27 -13.12 21.78
CA TYR A 37 -7.48 -13.16 20.95
C TYR A 37 -7.22 -12.78 19.50
N PHE A 38 -8.12 -13.21 18.61
CA PHE A 38 -8.20 -12.72 17.24
C PHE A 38 -9.28 -11.65 17.14
N TYR A 39 -8.94 -10.51 16.54
CA TYR A 39 -9.90 -9.45 16.26
C TYR A 39 -10.14 -9.36 14.75
N PRO A 40 -11.39 -9.36 14.27
CA PRO A 40 -11.69 -9.02 12.89
C PRO A 40 -11.35 -7.54 12.69
N VAL A 41 -10.49 -7.25 11.71
CA VAL A 41 -10.02 -5.90 11.41
C VAL A 41 -10.11 -5.58 9.93
N ARG A 42 -10.39 -4.32 9.62
CA ARG A 42 -10.31 -3.76 8.27
C ARG A 42 -9.12 -2.84 8.15
N LEU A 43 -8.54 -2.82 6.95
CA LEU A 43 -7.50 -1.89 6.57
C LEU A 43 -8.12 -0.68 5.89
N GLU A 44 -7.83 0.50 6.42
CA GLU A 44 -8.08 1.77 5.74
C GLU A 44 -6.73 2.36 5.31
N LEU A 45 -6.57 2.60 4.02
CA LEU A 45 -5.40 3.23 3.43
C LEU A 45 -5.78 4.66 3.06
N ARG A 46 -5.12 5.65 3.66
CA ARG A 46 -5.30 7.05 3.27
C ARG A 46 -4.05 7.54 2.58
N PHE A 47 -4.20 7.93 1.33
CA PHE A 47 -3.14 8.48 0.49
C PHE A 47 -3.20 10.00 0.53
N THR A 48 -2.04 10.63 0.74
CA THR A 48 -1.89 12.08 0.70
C THR A 48 -0.70 12.44 -0.20
N PRO A 49 -0.83 13.44 -1.09
CA PRO A 49 0.27 13.92 -1.91
C PRO A 49 1.49 14.31 -1.09
N LEU A 50 2.67 13.84 -1.50
CA LEU A 50 3.97 14.29 -1.00
C LEU A 50 4.73 15.10 -2.06
N GLY A 51 4.52 14.74 -3.33
CA GLY A 51 4.99 15.40 -4.54
C GLY A 51 4.30 14.75 -5.73
N ASP A 52 4.65 15.13 -6.95
CA ASP A 52 3.90 14.71 -8.15
C ASP A 52 3.87 13.18 -8.29
N SER A 53 5.01 12.53 -8.11
CA SER A 53 5.18 11.08 -8.24
C SER A 53 5.15 10.30 -6.91
N CYS A 54 4.86 10.96 -5.78
CA CYS A 54 4.91 10.34 -4.46
C CYS A 54 3.67 10.62 -3.60
N ARG A 55 3.27 9.61 -2.83
CA ARG A 55 2.16 9.66 -1.87
C ARG A 55 2.61 9.12 -0.50
N VAL A 56 2.24 9.81 0.56
CA VAL A 56 2.27 9.22 1.90
C VAL A 56 1.02 8.37 2.08
N VAL A 57 1.20 7.14 2.54
CA VAL A 57 0.13 6.19 2.82
C VAL A 57 0.03 5.99 4.32
N HIS A 58 -1.07 6.48 4.91
CA HIS A 58 -1.44 6.19 6.28
C HIS A 58 -2.30 4.94 6.30
N VAL A 59 -1.73 3.84 6.78
CA VAL A 59 -2.45 2.59 7.00
C VAL A 59 -3.06 2.63 8.39
N LYS A 60 -4.36 2.42 8.51
CA LYS A 60 -5.05 2.29 9.80
C LYS A 60 -5.70 0.92 9.88
N ILE A 61 -5.60 0.31 11.05
CA ILE A 61 -6.29 -0.93 11.35
C ILE A 61 -7.45 -0.64 12.30
N LYS A 62 -8.67 -0.96 11.85
CA LYS A 62 -9.92 -0.74 12.58
C LYS A 62 -10.59 -2.09 12.87
N SER A 63 -11.05 -2.30 14.10
CA SER A 63 -12.10 -3.29 14.43
C SER A 63 -13.34 -2.54 14.87
N SER A 64 -14.51 -3.17 14.90
CA SER A 64 -15.79 -2.57 15.28
C SER A 64 -15.67 -1.61 16.48
N GLY A 65 -15.78 -0.30 16.20
CA GLY A 65 -15.72 0.78 17.19
C GLY A 65 -14.34 1.09 17.79
N ARG A 66 -13.27 0.40 17.40
CA ARG A 66 -11.91 0.55 17.96
C ARG A 66 -10.86 0.75 16.86
N ARG A 67 -9.99 1.74 17.05
CA ARG A 67 -8.79 1.94 16.22
C ARG A 67 -7.60 1.38 16.97
N PHE A 68 -6.84 0.48 16.35
CA PHE A 68 -5.80 -0.25 17.07
C PHE A 68 -4.39 0.30 16.84
N TRP A 69 -4.03 0.66 15.60
CA TRP A 69 -2.75 1.30 15.30
C TRP A 69 -2.77 1.92 13.89
N GLY A 70 -1.73 2.70 13.59
CA GLY A 70 -1.46 3.16 12.23
C GLY A 70 0.02 3.05 11.87
N GLU A 71 0.27 2.74 10.61
CA GLU A 71 1.60 2.77 10.00
C GLU A 71 1.62 3.80 8.89
N THR A 72 2.79 4.33 8.59
CA THR A 72 3.00 5.28 7.51
C THR A 72 4.02 4.70 6.55
N PHE A 73 3.74 4.85 5.27
CA PHE A 73 4.62 4.49 4.17
C PHE A 73 4.71 5.65 3.20
N VAL A 74 5.73 5.65 2.38
CA VAL A 74 5.85 6.51 1.21
C VAL A 74 5.83 5.60 -0.01
N VAL A 75 4.92 5.88 -0.92
CA VAL A 75 4.80 5.19 -2.20
C VAL A 75 5.21 6.18 -3.27
N CYS A 76 6.25 5.86 -4.03
CA CYS A 76 6.72 6.68 -5.13
C CYS A 76 6.71 5.88 -6.42
N CYS A 77 6.38 6.54 -7.52
CA CYS A 77 6.50 6.00 -8.85
C CYS A 77 7.68 6.63 -9.58
N GLN A 78 8.39 5.83 -10.37
CA GLN A 78 9.44 6.28 -11.27
C GLN A 78 9.23 5.68 -12.66
N GLU A 79 9.33 6.51 -13.68
CA GLU A 79 9.30 6.07 -15.07
C GLU A 79 10.71 5.80 -15.58
N GLY A 80 10.85 4.76 -16.40
CA GLY A 80 12.06 4.37 -17.11
C GLY A 80 11.66 3.47 -18.29
N GLU A 81 12.46 2.44 -18.60
CA GLU A 81 12.02 1.38 -19.54
C GLU A 81 10.75 0.66 -19.05
N ARG A 82 10.51 0.69 -17.74
CA ARG A 82 9.35 0.12 -17.05
C ARG A 82 8.92 1.08 -15.95
N THR A 83 7.67 0.96 -15.53
CA THR A 83 7.13 1.74 -14.42
C THR A 83 7.50 1.07 -13.10
N LEU A 84 8.18 1.81 -12.22
CA LEU A 84 8.63 1.29 -10.94
C LEU A 84 7.81 1.88 -9.80
N LEU A 85 7.17 1.02 -9.01
CA LEU A 85 6.49 1.42 -7.78
C LEU A 85 7.36 1.06 -6.58
N LYS A 86 7.89 2.08 -5.91
CA LYS A 86 8.67 1.93 -4.68
C LYS A 86 7.78 2.17 -3.47
N VAL A 87 7.79 1.25 -2.52
CA VAL A 87 7.09 1.34 -1.24
C VAL A 87 8.12 1.35 -0.13
N LEU A 88 8.22 2.45 0.60
CA LEU A 88 9.14 2.64 1.71
C LEU A 88 8.37 2.79 3.02
N ARG A 89 8.73 2.00 4.03
CA ARG A 89 8.17 2.13 5.37
C ARG A 89 8.71 3.40 6.03
N GLY A 90 7.79 4.22 6.53
CA GLY A 90 8.06 5.36 7.40
C GLY A 90 8.00 4.95 8.87
N ARG A 91 6.99 5.44 9.60
CA ARG A 91 6.81 5.18 11.04
C ARG A 91 5.69 4.17 11.30
N GLY A 92 5.81 3.36 12.34
CA GLY A 92 4.76 2.43 12.73
C GLY A 92 5.22 1.36 13.71
N VAL A 93 4.32 0.44 14.02
CA VAL A 93 4.55 -0.70 14.93
C VAL A 93 5.30 -1.86 14.25
N GLY A 94 5.50 -1.78 12.93
CA GLY A 94 6.32 -2.70 12.15
C GLY A 94 5.63 -4.00 11.75
N ARG A 95 4.29 -4.05 11.81
CA ARG A 95 3.47 -5.25 11.56
C ARG A 95 3.17 -5.49 10.08
N ILE A 96 3.21 -4.47 9.22
CA ILE A 96 2.93 -4.62 7.78
C ILE A 96 4.21 -4.43 6.98
N GLY A 97 4.70 -5.47 6.30
CA GLY A 97 5.86 -5.33 5.40
C GLY A 97 5.56 -4.39 4.22
N ALA A 98 6.58 -3.67 3.72
CA ALA A 98 6.43 -2.80 2.56
C ALA A 98 5.98 -3.56 1.30
N ASP A 99 6.43 -4.81 1.15
CA ASP A 99 6.00 -5.78 0.16
C ASP A 99 4.50 -6.08 0.26
N ASN A 100 4.03 -6.43 1.46
CA ASN A 100 2.63 -6.77 1.71
C ASN A 100 1.71 -5.59 1.42
N LEU A 101 2.12 -4.38 1.82
CA LEU A 101 1.38 -3.18 1.47
C LEU A 101 1.38 -2.94 -0.04
N GLY A 102 2.53 -3.06 -0.70
CA GLY A 102 2.66 -2.88 -2.15
C GLY A 102 1.77 -3.83 -2.93
N TYR A 103 1.75 -5.12 -2.59
CA TYR A 103 0.84 -6.09 -3.21
C TYR A 103 -0.63 -5.70 -3.04
N ARG A 104 -1.05 -5.27 -1.84
CA ARG A 104 -2.43 -4.83 -1.63
C ARG A 104 -2.77 -3.59 -2.43
N ILE A 105 -1.87 -2.62 -2.52
CA ILE A 105 -2.07 -1.44 -3.36
C ILE A 105 -2.27 -1.86 -4.83
N LEU A 106 -1.41 -2.74 -5.34
CA LEU A 106 -1.49 -3.22 -6.71
C LEU A 106 -2.75 -4.04 -6.97
N GLU A 107 -3.20 -4.84 -6.01
CA GLU A 107 -4.47 -5.57 -6.12
C GLU A 107 -5.68 -4.63 -6.24
N PHE A 108 -5.72 -3.55 -5.47
CA PHE A 108 -6.75 -2.51 -5.65
C PHE A 108 -6.70 -1.90 -7.04
N LEU A 109 -5.49 -1.59 -7.53
CA LEU A 109 -5.29 -0.98 -8.84
C LEU A 109 -5.67 -1.92 -9.98
N ARG A 110 -5.49 -3.24 -9.84
CA ARG A 110 -5.89 -4.24 -10.84
C ARG A 110 -7.39 -4.23 -11.16
N SER A 111 -8.23 -3.75 -10.25
CA SER A 111 -9.66 -3.59 -10.52
C SER A 111 -9.99 -2.41 -11.45
N ARG A 112 -9.00 -1.55 -11.74
CA ARG A 112 -9.16 -0.27 -12.47
C ARG A 112 -8.21 -0.11 -13.65
N LEU A 113 -7.06 -0.78 -13.61
CA LEU A 113 -6.00 -0.70 -14.60
C LEU A 113 -5.57 -2.11 -15.03
N GLU A 114 -5.18 -2.22 -16.29
CA GLU A 114 -4.61 -3.45 -16.84
C GLU A 114 -3.08 -3.34 -16.83
N PHE A 115 -2.42 -4.14 -16.00
CA PHE A 115 -0.97 -4.17 -15.91
C PHE A 115 -0.45 -5.52 -15.45
N THR A 116 0.84 -5.77 -15.72
CA THR A 116 1.55 -6.96 -15.24
C THR A 116 2.67 -6.55 -14.29
N ILE A 117 2.79 -7.29 -13.18
CA ILE A 117 3.94 -7.18 -12.26
C ILE A 117 4.99 -8.15 -12.77
N GLU A 118 6.13 -7.63 -13.19
CA GLU A 118 7.20 -8.45 -13.78
C GLU A 118 8.24 -8.87 -12.75
N GLU A 119 8.56 -7.99 -11.80
CA GLU A 119 9.60 -8.23 -10.80
C GLU A 119 9.22 -7.57 -9.47
N VAL A 120 9.61 -8.23 -8.37
CA VAL A 120 9.49 -7.69 -7.02
C VAL A 120 10.80 -7.88 -6.28
N SER A 121 11.42 -6.77 -5.88
CA SER A 121 12.63 -6.73 -5.06
C SER A 121 12.30 -6.21 -3.67
N VAL A 122 12.81 -6.85 -2.61
CA VAL A 122 12.48 -6.49 -1.23
C VAL A 122 13.74 -6.34 -0.36
N PHE A 123 13.80 -5.26 0.43
CA PHE A 123 14.96 -4.83 1.20
C PHE A 123 14.63 -4.51 2.67
#